data_AF-A0A1M6WL77-F1
#
_entry.id   AF-A0A1M6WL77-F1
#
_cell.length_a   1.000
_cell.length_b   1.000
_cell.length_c   1.000
_cell.angle_alpha   90.00
_cell.angle_beta   90.00
_cell.angle_gamma   90.00
#
_symmetry.space_group_name_H-M   'P 1'
#
loop_
_entity.id
_entity.type
_entity.pdbx_description
1 polymer ?
#
loop_
_entity_poly.entity_id
_entity_poly.type
_entity_poly.pdbx_seq_one_letter_code
_entity_poly.pdbx_strand_id
1 'polypeptide(L)'
;MKNRLTSNLVFGLAAASFFAVSAFAQEAAPAAAEAPAAAPAAEAPAAAPAEQAAPAPAQEAPAAAPAQETPVAAAPAEEKTAESAPAENTNPGEVADAAGNALGMLKASMNEGTSEAQMEVKYNGEVEFDAYTGNVWAEDDLNHSYASTFDLNFEVKFNEKWSAFVGLEADGETTDPGAIYNGAYVQYQPADFFAVKLGDLTFSEGAFVAYYDYDDPADNAAGMKEHDIRGFEIDLAGFILGFGFGRGDNDWADEEGAKVYDVHAAYEFDYAGQHLRPYVDYKSFQTAQHNELHAGVEAGLSLGGFGFRAVYGFHADYLMDDGDVVEDQDWTSTAHAFLVEPTFEVGMFDIKTTAFYALINRGDAAEDASDLDNGEIPEYFFLYAEPAFKFAEFIKVGIPVEYHTHTLDDDDDTAATFDVGARVYITPVENLEITAFGMVDVAVQDNEDDNALRFGLETVYSF
;
A
#
# COMPACT_ATOMS: atom_id res chain seq x y z
N MET A 1 -7.41 0.89 -0.91
CA MET A 1 -8.08 -0.14 -0.05
C MET A 1 -7.18 -0.61 1.08
N LYS A 2 -7.52 -0.36 2.34
CA LYS A 2 -6.88 -0.99 3.51
C LYS A 2 -7.28 -2.48 3.63
N ASN A 3 -6.65 -3.36 2.85
CA ASN A 3 -6.82 -4.81 2.97
C ASN A 3 -6.16 -5.35 4.25
N ARG A 4 -6.81 -5.17 5.41
CA ARG A 4 -6.47 -5.92 6.62
C ARG A 4 -6.90 -7.38 6.45
N LEU A 5 -5.91 -8.29 6.38
CA LEU A 5 -6.07 -9.74 6.44
C LEU A 5 -7.04 -10.16 7.55
N THR A 6 -8.32 -10.39 7.22
CA THR A 6 -9.28 -10.99 8.14
C THR A 6 -9.17 -12.51 8.06
N SER A 7 -8.30 -13.05 8.90
CA SER A 7 -8.33 -14.47 9.26
C SER A 7 -9.73 -14.82 9.79
N ASN A 8 -10.39 -15.75 9.11
CA ASN A 8 -11.66 -16.35 9.51
C ASN A 8 -11.66 -16.81 10.99
N LEU A 9 -12.40 -16.12 11.87
CA LEU A 9 -12.88 -16.73 13.11
C LEU A 9 -14.31 -16.28 13.44
N VAL A 10 -15.26 -17.11 13.03
CA VAL A 10 -16.67 -17.05 13.43
C VAL A 10 -16.80 -17.38 14.91
N PHE A 11 -17.33 -16.47 15.73
CA PHE A 11 -18.10 -16.83 16.93
C PHE A 11 -19.16 -15.77 17.24
N GLY A 12 -20.37 -16.26 17.54
CA GLY A 12 -21.58 -15.47 17.60
C GLY A 12 -21.96 -14.89 18.97
N LEU A 13 -22.92 -13.96 18.87
CA LEU A 13 -24.01 -13.63 19.81
C LEU A 13 -23.65 -12.91 21.12
N ALA A 14 -24.10 -11.66 21.28
CA ALA A 14 -25.42 -11.30 21.84
C ALA A 14 -25.42 -9.96 22.64
N ALA A 15 -26.22 -9.01 22.14
CA ALA A 15 -27.10 -8.08 22.85
C ALA A 15 -26.59 -7.24 24.04
N ALA A 16 -26.75 -5.90 23.96
CA ALA A 16 -27.75 -5.16 24.73
C ALA A 16 -27.78 -3.66 24.39
N SER A 17 -28.98 -3.10 24.51
CA SER A 17 -29.41 -1.74 24.16
C SER A 17 -29.27 -0.72 25.32
N PHE A 18 -29.59 0.56 25.00
CA PHE A 18 -29.81 1.74 25.87
C PHE A 18 -28.54 2.61 26.12
N PHE A 19 -28.50 3.93 25.84
CA PHE A 19 -29.46 5.00 26.17
C PHE A 19 -29.50 6.14 25.13
N ALA A 20 -30.60 6.91 25.19
CA ALA A 20 -30.90 8.10 24.41
C ALA A 20 -30.77 9.42 25.22
N VAL A 21 -30.95 10.54 24.49
CA VAL A 21 -31.32 11.93 24.90
C VAL A 21 -30.14 12.77 25.46
N SER A 22 -29.84 14.04 25.10
CA SER A 22 -30.68 15.16 24.64
C SER A 22 -29.85 16.31 24.03
N ALA A 23 -30.22 16.76 22.83
CA ALA A 23 -30.60 18.13 22.45
C ALA A 23 -30.13 19.34 23.30
N PHE A 24 -29.52 20.33 22.63
CA PHE A 24 -29.89 21.75 22.75
C PHE A 24 -29.73 22.47 21.41
N ALA A 25 -30.73 23.28 21.09
CA ALA A 25 -30.85 24.14 19.92
C ALA A 25 -30.77 25.60 20.33
N GLN A 26 -30.18 26.46 19.49
CA GLN A 26 -30.43 27.90 19.36
C GLN A 26 -29.53 28.44 18.23
N GLU A 27 -29.84 29.42 17.39
CA GLU A 27 -31.02 30.09 16.83
C GLU A 27 -30.44 31.05 15.76
N ALA A 28 -31.21 31.37 14.73
CA ALA A 28 -30.73 31.88 13.44
C ALA A 28 -30.53 33.42 13.33
N ALA A 29 -29.54 33.79 12.48
CA ALA A 29 -29.50 34.88 11.47
C ALA A 29 -29.53 36.38 11.95
N PRO A 30 -29.23 37.41 11.10
CA PRO A 30 -29.05 37.41 9.63
C PRO A 30 -27.95 38.33 8.99
N ALA A 31 -27.64 38.01 7.72
CA ALA A 31 -27.44 38.83 6.50
C ALA A 31 -26.47 40.04 6.37
N ALA A 32 -25.65 39.92 5.30
CA ALA A 32 -25.31 40.88 4.22
C ALA A 32 -24.27 42.01 4.42
N ALA A 33 -23.25 42.04 3.56
CA ALA A 33 -22.86 43.22 2.73
C ALA A 33 -21.74 42.89 1.72
N GLU A 34 -21.76 43.67 0.62
CA GLU A 34 -21.02 43.58 -0.64
C GLU A 34 -19.50 43.87 -0.60
N ALA A 35 -18.85 43.49 -1.71
CA ALA A 35 -17.44 43.66 -2.12
C ALA A 35 -16.89 45.11 -2.12
N PRO A 36 -15.58 45.33 -2.38
CA PRO A 36 -15.16 45.46 -3.79
C PRO A 36 -13.76 44.90 -4.13
N ALA A 37 -13.57 44.72 -5.44
CA ALA A 37 -12.34 44.32 -6.13
C ALA A 37 -11.23 45.38 -6.11
N ALA A 38 -9.97 44.92 -6.23
CA ALA A 38 -8.87 45.68 -6.81
C ALA A 38 -7.87 44.75 -7.53
N ALA A 39 -7.37 45.24 -8.66
CA ALA A 39 -6.65 44.57 -9.73
C ALA A 39 -5.10 44.61 -9.52
N PRO A 40 -4.29 44.07 -10.46
CA PRO A 40 -3.02 43.38 -10.18
C PRO A 40 -1.78 44.28 -10.25
N ALA A 41 -0.68 43.76 -9.72
CA ALA A 41 0.69 44.21 -9.94
C ALA A 41 1.61 42.99 -9.83
N ALA A 42 2.74 42.83 -10.49
CA ALA A 42 3.35 43.39 -11.68
C ALA A 42 4.59 42.49 -11.92
N GLU A 43 4.88 42.13 -13.16
CA GLU A 43 6.11 41.42 -13.55
C GLU A 43 7.37 42.15 -13.07
N ALA A 44 8.34 41.39 -12.56
CA ALA A 44 9.75 41.80 -12.51
C ALA A 44 10.62 40.67 -13.11
N PRO A 45 11.65 41.01 -13.91
CA PRO A 45 12.32 40.08 -14.80
C PRO A 45 13.52 39.37 -14.19
N ALA A 46 13.89 38.32 -14.93
CA ALA A 46 14.96 37.36 -14.74
C ALA A 46 16.41 37.90 -14.69
N ALA A 47 17.21 37.09 -13.98
CA ALA A 47 18.51 36.53 -14.33
C ALA A 47 19.81 37.37 -14.30
N ALA A 48 20.81 36.66 -13.76
CA ALA A 48 22.21 36.97 -13.56
C ALA A 48 23.05 37.08 -14.86
N PRO A 49 24.38 37.19 -14.74
CA PRO A 49 25.13 35.94 -14.90
C PRO A 49 26.29 35.76 -13.89
N ALA A 50 26.47 34.49 -13.52
CA ALA A 50 27.60 33.96 -12.77
C ALA A 50 28.84 33.78 -13.68
N GLU A 51 30.02 33.89 -13.07
CA GLU A 51 31.33 33.74 -13.70
C GLU A 51 31.93 32.37 -13.34
N GLN A 52 32.42 31.66 -14.37
CA GLN A 52 33.11 30.37 -14.32
C GLN A 52 34.43 30.42 -13.54
N ALA A 53 34.73 29.36 -12.79
CA ALA A 53 36.10 28.86 -12.64
C ALA A 53 36.14 27.34 -12.38
N ALA A 54 36.93 26.63 -13.18
CA ALA A 54 37.17 25.19 -13.17
C ALA A 54 38.47 24.83 -12.36
N PRO A 55 39.04 23.60 -12.40
CA PRO A 55 38.81 22.57 -11.37
C PRO A 55 40.09 21.95 -10.75
N ALA A 56 39.88 20.97 -9.84
CA ALA A 56 40.74 19.84 -9.42
C ALA A 56 41.85 20.11 -8.36
N PRO A 57 42.36 19.10 -7.59
CA PRO A 57 42.25 17.65 -7.82
C PRO A 57 41.97 16.73 -6.60
N ALA A 58 41.84 15.44 -6.95
CA ALA A 58 41.63 14.22 -6.17
C ALA A 58 42.53 13.96 -4.95
N GLN A 59 41.97 13.23 -3.96
CA GLN A 59 42.66 12.42 -2.94
C GLN A 59 41.88 11.11 -2.78
N GLU A 60 42.42 9.99 -3.27
CA GLU A 60 43.18 8.97 -2.52
C GLU A 60 42.36 8.19 -1.47
N ALA A 61 41.90 7.01 -1.91
CA ALA A 61 41.44 5.92 -1.08
C ALA A 61 42.58 5.33 -0.22
N PRO A 62 42.33 4.83 1.00
CA PRO A 62 43.24 3.92 1.66
C PRO A 62 42.84 2.45 1.46
N ALA A 63 43.88 1.68 1.20
CA ALA A 63 43.90 0.27 0.87
C ALA A 63 43.47 -0.67 2.01
N ALA A 64 42.89 -1.79 1.59
CA ALA A 64 42.77 -3.02 2.37
C ALA A 64 44.15 -3.58 2.75
N ALA A 65 44.27 -4.11 3.97
CA ALA A 65 45.37 -4.96 4.41
C ALA A 65 44.83 -6.34 4.81
N PRO A 66 45.51 -7.46 4.44
CA PRO A 66 45.04 -8.82 4.67
C PRO A 66 45.67 -9.50 5.90
N ALA A 67 45.22 -10.75 6.13
CA ALA A 67 45.74 -11.82 7.00
C ALA A 67 45.04 -11.92 8.38
N GLN A 68 44.73 -13.09 8.95
CA GLN A 68 45.40 -14.39 8.89
C GLN A 68 44.41 -15.55 9.12
N GLU A 69 44.58 -16.64 8.37
CA GLU A 69 44.12 -17.98 8.76
C GLU A 69 45.14 -18.63 9.72
N THR A 70 44.67 -19.36 10.73
CA THR A 70 45.33 -20.55 11.33
C THR A 70 44.32 -21.30 12.24
N PRO A 71 44.53 -22.59 12.58
CA PRO A 71 43.50 -23.61 12.41
C PRO A 71 42.99 -24.28 13.71
N VAL A 72 41.81 -24.89 13.57
CA VAL A 72 41.27 -26.14 14.17
C VAL A 72 41.66 -26.50 15.62
N ALA A 73 40.65 -26.58 16.48
CA ALA A 73 40.58 -27.56 17.57
C ALA A 73 39.20 -28.25 17.55
N ALA A 74 39.24 -29.58 17.62
CA ALA A 74 38.09 -30.47 17.47
C ALA A 74 37.50 -30.94 18.82
N ALA A 75 36.18 -31.14 18.81
CA ALA A 75 35.38 -32.16 19.54
C ALA A 75 35.23 -32.02 21.08
N PRO A 76 34.11 -32.48 21.70
CA PRO A 76 33.33 -33.65 21.28
C PRO A 76 31.80 -33.51 21.21
N ALA A 77 31.24 -34.58 20.63
CA ALA A 77 29.85 -34.85 20.33
C ALA A 77 29.01 -35.27 21.54
N GLU A 78 27.73 -34.88 21.51
CA GLU A 78 26.53 -35.45 22.16
C GLU A 78 25.37 -34.53 21.68
N GLU A 79 24.16 -34.93 21.31
CA GLU A 79 23.44 -36.19 21.28
C GLU A 79 22.29 -35.99 20.26
N LYS A 80 21.98 -37.01 19.45
CA LYS A 80 20.90 -36.97 18.45
C LYS A 80 19.52 -36.98 19.13
N THR A 81 18.75 -35.92 18.97
CA THR A 81 17.28 -35.99 18.93
C THR A 81 16.85 -35.80 17.48
N ALA A 82 16.36 -36.89 16.88
CA ALA A 82 15.77 -36.88 15.56
C ALA A 82 14.40 -36.21 15.63
N GLU A 83 14.36 -34.93 15.25
CA GLU A 83 13.14 -34.26 14.85
C GLU A 83 12.96 -34.56 13.36
N SER A 84 11.94 -35.36 13.04
CA SER A 84 11.62 -35.73 11.67
C SER A 84 11.14 -34.49 10.92
N ALA A 85 12.00 -33.92 10.08
CA ALA A 85 11.57 -33.04 9.00
C ALA A 85 10.48 -33.76 8.18
N PRO A 86 9.39 -33.07 7.77
CA PRO A 86 8.44 -33.65 6.84
C PRO A 86 9.19 -34.00 5.55
N ALA A 87 9.02 -35.22 5.07
CA ALA A 87 9.68 -35.69 3.87
C ALA A 87 9.23 -34.82 2.69
N GLU A 88 10.17 -34.07 2.13
CA GLU A 88 10.03 -33.34 0.87
C GLU A 88 9.72 -34.38 -0.22
N ASN A 89 8.47 -34.39 -0.70
CA ASN A 89 8.05 -35.35 -1.70
C ASN A 89 8.45 -34.87 -3.09
N THR A 90 9.71 -35.10 -3.45
CA THR A 90 10.28 -34.69 -4.75
C THR A 90 10.04 -35.71 -5.86
N ASN A 91 9.12 -36.68 -5.69
CA ASN A 91 8.83 -37.69 -6.71
C ASN A 91 7.86 -37.11 -7.77
N PRO A 92 8.29 -36.87 -9.02
CA PRO A 92 7.44 -36.25 -10.04
C PRO A 92 6.17 -37.06 -10.35
N GLY A 93 6.17 -38.37 -10.10
CA GLY A 93 4.99 -39.22 -10.25
C GLY A 93 3.88 -38.91 -9.24
N GLU A 94 4.24 -38.60 -7.99
CA GLU A 94 3.27 -38.32 -6.92
C GLU A 94 2.68 -36.91 -7.05
N VAL A 95 3.46 -35.95 -7.55
CA VAL A 95 2.98 -34.60 -7.93
C VAL A 95 2.02 -34.68 -9.13
N ALA A 96 2.34 -35.49 -10.14
CA ALA A 96 1.46 -35.70 -11.30
C ALA A 96 0.16 -36.41 -10.91
N ASP A 97 0.21 -37.38 -10.00
CA ASP A 97 -0.97 -38.05 -9.46
C ASP A 97 -1.84 -37.09 -8.62
N ALA A 98 -1.22 -36.21 -7.81
CA ALA A 98 -1.94 -35.16 -7.07
C ALA A 98 -2.63 -34.15 -7.99
N ALA A 99 -1.95 -33.66 -9.03
CA ALA A 99 -2.53 -32.76 -10.02
C ALA A 99 -3.66 -33.42 -10.83
N GLY A 100 -3.50 -34.70 -11.20
CA GLY A 100 -4.54 -35.49 -11.86
C GLY A 100 -5.79 -35.67 -10.99
N ASN A 101 -5.60 -35.89 -9.69
CA ASN A 101 -6.69 -35.97 -8.72
C ASN A 101 -7.40 -34.63 -8.53
N ALA A 102 -6.66 -33.52 -8.44
CA ALA A 102 -7.24 -32.17 -8.32
C ALA A 102 -8.11 -31.81 -9.53
N LEU A 103 -7.64 -32.06 -10.75
CA LEU A 103 -8.43 -31.84 -11.96
C LEU A 103 -9.66 -32.76 -12.02
N GLY A 104 -9.56 -33.99 -11.51
CA GLY A 104 -10.68 -34.91 -11.36
C GLY A 104 -11.74 -34.38 -10.39
N MET A 105 -11.30 -33.86 -9.24
CA MET A 105 -12.16 -33.23 -8.23
C MET A 105 -12.84 -31.96 -8.76
N LEU A 106 -12.09 -31.10 -9.47
CA LEU A 106 -12.64 -29.90 -10.10
C LEU A 106 -13.72 -30.27 -11.11
N LYS A 107 -13.43 -31.23 -12.01
CA LYS A 107 -14.41 -31.72 -12.98
C LYS A 107 -15.64 -32.33 -12.30
N ALA A 108 -15.45 -33.08 -11.22
CA ALA A 108 -16.57 -33.64 -10.46
C ALA A 108 -17.44 -32.51 -9.88
N SER A 109 -16.82 -31.54 -9.19
CA SER A 109 -17.56 -30.41 -8.62
C SER A 109 -18.27 -29.57 -9.67
N MET A 110 -17.64 -29.26 -10.81
CA MET A 110 -18.29 -28.51 -11.89
C MET A 110 -19.50 -29.26 -12.49
N ASN A 111 -19.51 -30.60 -12.43
CA ASN A 111 -20.61 -31.43 -12.94
C ASN A 111 -21.71 -31.69 -11.89
N GLU A 112 -21.44 -31.42 -10.61
CA GLU A 112 -22.48 -31.44 -9.58
C GLU A 112 -23.42 -30.25 -9.81
N GLY A 113 -24.72 -30.52 -9.95
CA GLY A 113 -25.73 -29.48 -10.05
C GLY A 113 -25.68 -28.55 -8.83
N THR A 114 -25.97 -27.26 -9.03
CA THR A 114 -26.05 -26.31 -7.93
C THR A 114 -27.33 -26.53 -7.13
N SER A 115 -27.31 -26.25 -5.82
CA SER A 115 -28.56 -26.21 -5.06
C SER A 115 -29.53 -25.16 -5.61
N GLU A 116 -30.81 -25.24 -5.23
CA GLU A 116 -31.72 -24.11 -5.42
C GLU A 116 -31.13 -22.87 -4.74
N ALA A 117 -31.39 -21.70 -5.32
CA ALA A 117 -30.85 -20.45 -4.79
C ALA A 117 -31.39 -20.20 -3.38
N GLN A 118 -30.48 -20.13 -2.41
CA GLN A 118 -30.75 -19.72 -1.05
C GLN A 118 -29.93 -18.45 -0.81
N MET A 119 -30.55 -17.31 -1.13
CA MET A 119 -29.86 -16.04 -1.05
C MET A 119 -29.50 -15.72 0.40
N GLU A 120 -28.21 -15.61 0.65
CA GLU A 120 -27.63 -15.02 1.85
C GLU A 120 -26.99 -13.69 1.45
N VAL A 121 -27.37 -12.62 2.15
CA VAL A 121 -26.78 -11.30 1.94
C VAL A 121 -26.03 -10.93 3.21
N LYS A 122 -24.74 -10.68 3.06
CA LYS A 122 -23.92 -10.05 4.08
C LYS A 122 -23.61 -8.63 3.64
N TYR A 123 -23.44 -7.77 4.62
CA TYR A 123 -22.89 -6.45 4.41
C TYR A 123 -21.76 -6.27 5.41
N ASN A 124 -20.74 -5.54 4.98
CA ASN A 124 -19.68 -5.05 5.83
C ASN A 124 -19.26 -3.67 5.32
N GLY A 125 -18.45 -2.98 6.08
CA GLY A 125 -17.95 -1.69 5.66
C GLY A 125 -17.15 -1.00 6.75
N GLU A 126 -16.77 0.23 6.45
CA GLU A 126 -15.96 1.07 7.31
C GLU A 126 -16.47 2.50 7.29
N VAL A 127 -16.28 3.19 8.40
CA VAL A 127 -16.46 4.64 8.51
C VAL A 127 -15.21 5.20 9.15
N GLU A 128 -14.52 6.07 8.44
CA GLU A 128 -13.33 6.80 8.90
C GLU A 128 -13.65 8.30 8.95
N PHE A 129 -13.18 8.97 9.99
CA PHE A 129 -13.24 10.43 10.07
C PHE A 129 -12.06 10.96 10.85
N ASP A 130 -11.34 11.85 10.18
CA ASP A 130 -10.07 12.33 10.67
C ASP A 130 -10.07 13.85 10.81
N ALA A 131 -9.22 14.32 11.69
CA ALA A 131 -8.92 15.72 11.84
C ALA A 131 -7.45 15.91 12.14
N TYR A 132 -6.80 16.74 11.33
CA TYR A 132 -5.38 17.06 11.47
C TYR A 132 -5.19 18.56 11.59
N THR A 133 -4.10 18.97 12.24
CA THR A 133 -3.63 20.36 12.23
C THR A 133 -2.47 20.50 11.26
N GLY A 134 -2.37 21.63 10.58
CA GLY A 134 -1.10 22.09 9.99
C GLY A 134 -0.08 22.46 11.06
N ASN A 135 0.89 23.31 10.70
CA ASN A 135 1.94 23.69 11.63
C ASN A 135 1.39 24.59 12.76
N VAL A 136 1.30 24.04 13.97
CA VAL A 136 0.79 24.77 15.15
C VAL A 136 1.74 25.88 15.61
N TRP A 137 3.00 25.85 15.20
CA TRP A 137 3.98 26.89 15.55
C TRP A 137 3.98 28.09 14.61
N ALA A 138 3.46 27.94 13.39
CA ALA A 138 3.42 29.00 12.38
C ALA A 138 1.98 29.49 12.18
N GLU A 139 1.70 30.75 12.52
CA GLU A 139 0.33 31.30 12.41
C GLU A 139 -0.21 31.30 10.98
N ASP A 140 0.66 31.48 9.97
CA ASP A 140 0.27 31.48 8.55
C ASP A 140 -0.04 30.07 8.03
N ASP A 141 0.49 29.02 8.67
CA ASP A 141 0.30 27.60 8.30
C ASP A 141 -0.65 26.87 9.28
N LEU A 142 -1.26 27.59 10.22
CA LEU A 142 -2.24 27.04 11.14
C LEU A 142 -3.58 26.84 10.42
N ASN A 143 -3.76 25.66 9.85
CA ASN A 143 -5.02 25.20 9.29
C ASN A 143 -5.51 23.91 9.99
N HIS A 144 -6.73 23.51 9.65
CA HIS A 144 -7.25 22.18 9.99
C HIS A 144 -7.62 21.50 8.67
N SER A 145 -7.19 20.26 8.50
CA SER A 145 -7.68 19.37 7.45
C SER A 145 -8.52 18.27 8.06
N TYR A 146 -9.39 17.69 7.25
CA TYR A 146 -10.28 16.62 7.62
C TYR A 146 -10.21 15.57 6.50
N ALA A 147 -10.39 14.31 6.84
CA ALA A 147 -10.66 13.26 5.86
C ALA A 147 -11.91 12.50 6.31
N SER A 148 -12.68 11.97 5.38
CA SER A 148 -13.88 11.21 5.71
C SER A 148 -14.13 10.14 4.66
N THR A 149 -14.14 8.90 5.11
CA THR A 149 -14.36 7.73 4.25
C THR A 149 -15.56 6.94 4.77
N PHE A 150 -16.38 6.46 3.85
CA PHE A 150 -17.49 5.57 4.12
C PHE A 150 -17.50 4.47 3.07
N ASP A 151 -17.26 3.25 3.50
CA ASP A 151 -17.35 2.06 2.65
C ASP A 151 -18.55 1.21 3.03
N LEU A 152 -19.23 0.69 2.01
CA LEU A 152 -20.31 -0.25 2.16
C LEU A 152 -20.25 -1.32 1.08
N ASN A 153 -19.98 -2.53 1.55
CA ASN A 153 -19.85 -3.72 0.72
C ASN A 153 -21.06 -4.62 0.91
N PHE A 154 -21.56 -5.18 -0.19
CA PHE A 154 -22.61 -6.18 -0.22
C PHE A 154 -22.09 -7.47 -0.83
N GLU A 155 -22.12 -8.55 -0.06
CA GLU A 155 -21.84 -9.89 -0.53
C GLU A 155 -23.14 -10.68 -0.63
N VAL A 156 -23.49 -11.11 -1.83
CA VAL A 156 -24.68 -11.91 -2.10
C VAL A 156 -24.25 -13.32 -2.49
N LYS A 157 -24.45 -14.29 -1.60
CA LYS A 157 -24.26 -15.70 -1.91
C LYS A 157 -25.57 -16.28 -2.44
N PHE A 158 -25.58 -16.72 -3.69
CA PHE A 158 -26.77 -17.32 -4.32
C PHE A 158 -26.91 -18.80 -3.95
N ASN A 159 -25.78 -19.53 -3.89
CA ASN A 159 -25.70 -20.94 -3.50
C ASN A 159 -24.25 -21.31 -3.13
N GLU A 160 -23.92 -22.59 -3.04
CA GLU A 160 -22.58 -23.06 -2.66
C GLU A 160 -21.46 -22.72 -3.65
N LYS A 161 -21.78 -22.32 -4.89
CA LYS A 161 -20.78 -22.04 -5.95
C LYS A 161 -20.84 -20.62 -6.51
N TRP A 162 -21.97 -19.92 -6.35
CA TRP A 162 -22.18 -18.62 -6.98
C TRP A 162 -22.39 -17.54 -5.93
N SER A 163 -21.65 -16.44 -6.09
CA SER A 163 -21.81 -15.20 -5.32
C SER A 163 -21.65 -13.96 -6.21
N ALA A 164 -22.02 -12.82 -5.67
CA ALA A 164 -21.75 -11.50 -6.24
C ALA A 164 -21.31 -10.53 -5.14
N PHE A 165 -20.56 -9.51 -5.53
CA PHE A 165 -20.08 -8.42 -4.71
C PHE A 165 -20.48 -7.08 -5.34
N VAL A 166 -20.80 -6.10 -4.50
CA VAL A 166 -20.92 -4.69 -4.89
C VAL A 166 -20.32 -3.83 -3.78
N GLY A 167 -19.40 -2.94 -4.13
CA GLY A 167 -18.81 -1.93 -3.26
C GLY A 167 -19.38 -0.54 -3.56
N LEU A 168 -19.66 0.21 -2.51
CA LEU A 168 -19.99 1.63 -2.56
C LEU A 168 -19.04 2.36 -1.62
N GLU A 169 -18.55 3.50 -2.06
CA GLU A 169 -17.59 4.29 -1.31
C GLU A 169 -18.03 5.75 -1.33
N ALA A 170 -17.77 6.46 -0.24
CA ALA A 170 -17.76 7.91 -0.24
C ALA A 170 -16.48 8.34 0.45
N ASP A 171 -15.58 8.95 -0.30
CA ASP A 171 -14.26 9.30 0.19
C ASP A 171 -13.88 10.76 -0.16
N GLY A 172 -12.96 11.32 0.63
CA GLY A 172 -12.32 12.58 0.32
C GLY A 172 -11.73 13.32 1.53
N GLU A 173 -10.83 14.25 1.22
CA GLU A 173 -10.11 15.13 2.14
C GLU A 173 -10.98 16.28 2.72
N THR A 174 -12.27 16.04 2.92
CA THR A 174 -13.19 17.04 3.48
C THR A 174 -14.30 16.38 4.31
N THR A 175 -15.12 17.20 4.95
CA THR A 175 -16.30 16.72 5.68
C THR A 175 -17.51 16.40 4.79
N ASP A 176 -17.38 16.52 3.46
CA ASP A 176 -18.45 16.26 2.47
C ASP A 176 -17.90 15.36 1.34
N PRO A 177 -17.58 14.09 1.65
CA PRO A 177 -16.91 13.19 0.72
C PRO A 177 -17.79 12.84 -0.49
N GLY A 178 -17.13 12.60 -1.62
CA GLY A 178 -17.80 12.27 -2.89
C GLY A 178 -18.22 10.81 -2.92
N ALA A 179 -19.52 10.53 -3.10
CA ALA A 179 -19.99 9.16 -3.24
C ALA A 179 -19.74 8.60 -4.64
N ILE A 180 -19.01 7.50 -4.71
CA ILE A 180 -18.62 6.80 -5.93
C ILE A 180 -19.00 5.32 -5.87
N TYR A 181 -18.98 4.69 -7.05
CA TYR A 181 -19.17 3.25 -7.18
C TYR A 181 -17.80 2.59 -7.10
N ASN A 182 -17.60 1.71 -6.12
CA ASN A 182 -16.32 1.05 -5.83
C ASN A 182 -16.29 -0.40 -6.35
N GLY A 183 -16.85 -0.62 -7.54
CA GLY A 183 -16.80 -1.90 -8.24
C GLY A 183 -17.88 -2.93 -7.89
N ALA A 184 -17.98 -3.95 -8.73
CA ALA A 184 -18.85 -5.10 -8.56
C ALA A 184 -18.35 -6.28 -9.40
N TYR A 185 -18.53 -7.50 -8.89
CA TYR A 185 -18.23 -8.71 -9.65
C TYR A 185 -19.18 -9.85 -9.31
N VAL A 186 -19.21 -10.85 -10.20
CA VAL A 186 -19.83 -12.15 -9.96
C VAL A 186 -18.73 -13.19 -9.87
N GLN A 187 -18.84 -14.09 -8.89
CA GLN A 187 -17.87 -15.16 -8.65
C GLN A 187 -18.51 -16.53 -8.81
N TYR A 188 -17.76 -17.42 -9.46
CA TYR A 188 -18.02 -18.85 -9.51
C TYR A 188 -16.88 -19.62 -8.83
N GLN A 189 -17.18 -20.29 -7.73
CA GLN A 189 -16.22 -21.06 -6.93
C GLN A 189 -16.76 -22.48 -6.69
N PRO A 190 -16.54 -23.40 -7.64
CA PRO A 190 -16.95 -24.80 -7.47
C PRO A 190 -16.07 -25.55 -6.46
N ALA A 191 -14.86 -25.09 -6.16
CA ALA A 191 -13.95 -25.76 -5.23
C ALA A 191 -13.09 -24.73 -4.49
N ASP A 192 -12.62 -25.10 -3.30
CA ASP A 192 -11.81 -24.19 -2.47
C ASP A 192 -10.51 -23.74 -3.14
N PHE A 193 -9.97 -24.54 -4.06
CA PHE A 193 -8.75 -24.24 -4.81
C PHE A 193 -9.00 -23.62 -6.20
N PHE A 194 -10.26 -23.32 -6.56
CA PHE A 194 -10.58 -22.76 -7.87
C PHE A 194 -11.74 -21.78 -7.83
N ALA A 195 -11.50 -20.55 -8.25
CA ALA A 195 -12.52 -19.53 -8.44
C ALA A 195 -12.33 -18.78 -9.76
N VAL A 196 -13.43 -18.26 -10.30
CA VAL A 196 -13.44 -17.33 -11.43
C VAL A 196 -14.30 -16.13 -11.05
N LYS A 197 -13.76 -14.92 -11.21
CA LYS A 197 -14.51 -13.68 -11.07
C LYS A 197 -14.70 -13.00 -12.43
N LEU A 198 -15.81 -12.31 -12.58
CA LEU A 198 -16.13 -11.48 -13.75
C LEU A 198 -16.72 -10.16 -13.25
N GLY A 199 -16.10 -9.04 -13.58
CA GLY A 199 -16.57 -7.72 -13.19
C GLY A 199 -15.45 -6.71 -13.06
N ASP A 200 -15.60 -5.80 -12.12
CA ASP A 200 -14.59 -4.85 -11.68
C ASP A 200 -13.69 -5.54 -10.65
N LEU A 201 -12.40 -5.53 -10.92
CA LEU A 201 -11.34 -6.18 -10.16
C LEU A 201 -10.27 -5.13 -9.85
N THR A 202 -9.53 -5.35 -8.77
CA THR A 202 -8.46 -4.47 -8.29
C THR A 202 -7.31 -5.35 -7.86
N PHE A 203 -6.09 -4.99 -8.28
CA PHE A 203 -4.86 -5.68 -7.91
C PHE A 203 -3.88 -4.67 -7.34
N SER A 204 -3.24 -5.01 -6.23
CA SER A 204 -2.15 -4.22 -5.67
C SER A 204 -1.16 -5.15 -4.99
N GLU A 205 0.10 -4.75 -4.97
CA GLU A 205 1.18 -5.57 -4.42
C GLU A 205 2.17 -4.67 -3.68
N GLY A 206 2.68 -5.12 -2.54
CA GLY A 206 3.72 -4.37 -1.86
C GLY A 206 3.28 -3.07 -1.15
N ALA A 207 2.00 -2.96 -0.78
CA ALA A 207 1.49 -1.90 0.11
C ALA A 207 2.33 -1.78 1.39
N PHE A 208 2.45 -0.61 2.01
CA PHE A 208 3.10 -0.50 3.32
C PHE A 208 2.14 -1.02 4.39
N VAL A 209 2.66 -1.76 5.38
CA VAL A 209 1.82 -2.39 6.42
C VAL A 209 2.17 -1.89 7.82
N ALA A 210 3.43 -1.50 8.03
CA ALA A 210 3.90 -1.03 9.32
C ALA A 210 3.82 0.49 9.48
N TYR A 211 4.10 1.25 8.41
CA TYR A 211 4.01 2.71 8.42
C TYR A 211 2.60 3.16 8.03
N TYR A 212 2.05 4.12 8.77
CA TYR A 212 0.63 4.51 8.68
C TYR A 212 0.32 5.49 7.56
N ASP A 213 1.27 6.30 7.13
CA ASP A 213 1.00 7.39 6.16
C ASP A 213 1.04 6.89 4.71
N TYR A 214 1.68 5.74 4.46
CA TYR A 214 1.76 5.09 3.14
C TYR A 214 0.98 3.78 3.10
N ASP A 215 0.01 3.60 3.99
CA ASP A 215 -0.73 2.34 4.14
C ASP A 215 -1.87 2.14 3.13
N ASP A 216 -2.17 3.15 2.31
CA ASP A 216 -3.10 3.03 1.19
C ASP A 216 -2.40 2.70 -0.14
N PRO A 217 -2.55 1.47 -0.66
CA PRO A 217 -2.00 1.11 -1.97
C PRO A 217 -2.68 1.78 -3.15
N ALA A 218 -3.78 2.53 -2.97
CA ALA A 218 -4.31 3.39 -4.02
C ALA A 218 -3.31 4.51 -4.37
N ASP A 219 -2.59 5.02 -3.37
CA ASP A 219 -1.62 6.10 -3.51
C ASP A 219 -0.20 5.58 -3.59
N ASN A 220 0.22 4.75 -2.62
CA ASN A 220 1.63 4.41 -2.41
C ASN A 220 1.85 2.90 -2.34
N ALA A 221 2.84 2.39 -3.07
CA ALA A 221 3.27 1.00 -2.91
C ALA A 221 4.74 0.81 -3.23
N ALA A 222 5.41 -0.06 -2.47
CA ALA A 222 6.75 -0.49 -2.81
C ALA A 222 6.77 -1.51 -3.96
N GLY A 223 5.62 -2.10 -4.29
CA GLY A 223 5.49 -3.13 -5.30
C GLY A 223 4.80 -2.62 -6.57
N MET A 224 3.52 -2.31 -6.42
CA MET A 224 2.62 -1.84 -7.46
C MET A 224 1.38 -1.24 -6.77
N LYS A 225 1.08 0.03 -7.06
CA LYS A 225 -0.16 0.66 -6.60
C LYS A 225 -1.40 -0.02 -7.18
N GLU A 226 -2.59 0.33 -6.72
CA GLU A 226 -3.83 -0.31 -7.18
C GLU A 226 -4.04 -0.14 -8.70
N HIS A 227 -4.12 -1.28 -9.38
CA HIS A 227 -4.46 -1.42 -10.79
C HIS A 227 -5.86 -2.01 -10.91
N ASP A 228 -6.71 -1.27 -11.60
CA ASP A 228 -8.12 -1.53 -11.68
C ASP A 228 -8.48 -2.04 -13.08
N ILE A 229 -9.13 -3.20 -13.15
CA ILE A 229 -9.57 -3.76 -14.43
C ILE A 229 -11.07 -4.06 -14.41
N ARG A 230 -11.70 -3.98 -15.58
CA ARG A 230 -12.97 -4.64 -15.85
C ARG A 230 -12.73 -5.86 -16.74
N GLY A 231 -12.87 -7.05 -16.17
CA GLY A 231 -12.43 -8.27 -16.86
C GLY A 231 -12.71 -9.56 -16.11
N PHE A 232 -11.76 -10.49 -16.24
CA PHE A 232 -11.81 -11.83 -15.65
C PHE A 232 -10.64 -12.03 -14.70
N GLU A 233 -10.90 -12.71 -13.58
CA GLU A 233 -9.88 -13.25 -12.69
C GLU A 233 -10.05 -14.76 -12.62
N ILE A 234 -8.95 -15.49 -12.67
CA ILE A 234 -8.89 -16.92 -12.37
C ILE A 234 -7.97 -17.11 -11.18
N ASP A 235 -8.50 -17.69 -10.11
CA ASP A 235 -7.70 -18.22 -8.99
C ASP A 235 -7.66 -19.74 -9.10
N LEU A 236 -6.46 -20.29 -9.16
CA LEU A 236 -6.20 -21.72 -9.18
C LEU A 236 -5.07 -22.06 -8.19
N ALA A 237 -5.46 -22.53 -7.01
CA ALA A 237 -4.56 -23.01 -5.97
C ALA A 237 -3.44 -22.01 -5.65
N GLY A 238 -3.81 -20.74 -5.47
CA GLY A 238 -2.89 -19.63 -5.17
C GLY A 238 -2.34 -18.93 -6.42
N PHE A 239 -2.49 -19.50 -7.61
CA PHE A 239 -2.18 -18.78 -8.86
C PHE A 239 -3.34 -17.89 -9.27
N ILE A 240 -3.09 -16.59 -9.33
CA ILE A 240 -4.05 -15.57 -9.72
C ILE A 240 -3.67 -15.08 -11.12
N LEU A 241 -4.64 -15.03 -12.02
CA LEU A 241 -4.51 -14.43 -13.36
C LEU A 241 -5.70 -13.51 -13.61
N GLY A 242 -5.44 -12.21 -13.62
CA GLY A 242 -6.35 -11.16 -14.03
C GLY A 242 -6.09 -10.73 -15.47
N PHE A 243 -7.14 -10.45 -16.24
CA PHE A 243 -6.98 -9.75 -17.51
C PHE A 243 -8.27 -9.02 -17.88
N GLY A 244 -8.13 -7.84 -18.45
CA GLY A 244 -9.29 -7.00 -18.74
C GLY A 244 -8.96 -5.71 -19.47
N PHE A 245 -9.92 -4.79 -19.40
CA PHE A 245 -9.74 -3.41 -19.81
C PHE A 245 -9.42 -2.59 -18.57
N GLY A 246 -8.42 -1.70 -18.65
CA GLY A 246 -8.17 -0.73 -17.58
C GLY A 246 -9.41 0.10 -17.29
N ARG A 247 -9.63 0.44 -16.02
CA ARG A 247 -10.64 1.38 -15.55
C ARG A 247 -10.05 2.26 -14.42
N GLY A 248 -10.56 3.47 -14.30
CA GLY A 248 -10.25 4.36 -13.17
C GLY A 248 -9.31 5.48 -13.57
N ASP A 249 -8.83 6.22 -12.58
CA ASP A 249 -8.00 7.41 -12.78
C ASP A 249 -6.55 7.04 -13.17
N ASN A 250 -6.14 5.79 -12.89
CA ASN A 250 -4.84 5.22 -13.28
C ASN A 250 -4.76 4.76 -14.76
N ASP A 251 -5.80 5.01 -15.57
CA ASP A 251 -5.88 4.59 -16.99
C ASP A 251 -6.07 5.77 -17.94
N TRP A 252 -5.56 6.95 -17.58
CA TRP A 252 -5.67 8.14 -18.41
C TRP A 252 -4.86 7.99 -19.71
N ALA A 253 -5.53 8.12 -20.85
CA ALA A 253 -4.88 8.45 -22.11
C ALA A 253 -5.48 9.75 -22.65
N ASP A 254 -4.77 10.30 -23.62
CA ASP A 254 -5.02 11.53 -24.36
C ASP A 254 -6.48 11.85 -24.76
N GLU A 255 -6.67 13.00 -25.42
CA GLU A 255 -7.98 13.50 -25.87
C GLU A 255 -8.78 12.51 -26.76
N GLU A 256 -8.18 11.43 -27.28
CA GLU A 256 -8.85 10.41 -28.12
C GLU A 256 -9.42 9.23 -27.31
N GLY A 257 -9.10 9.14 -26.01
CA GLY A 257 -9.63 8.15 -25.07
C GLY A 257 -8.79 6.87 -25.00
N ALA A 258 -8.46 6.45 -23.78
CA ALA A 258 -7.59 5.33 -23.50
C ALA A 258 -8.21 3.98 -23.87
N LYS A 259 -7.49 3.19 -24.66
CA LYS A 259 -7.76 1.76 -24.86
C LYS A 259 -6.71 0.98 -24.10
N VAL A 260 -6.87 0.93 -22.78
CA VAL A 260 -5.93 0.21 -21.92
C VAL A 260 -6.33 -1.24 -21.78
N TYR A 261 -5.35 -2.13 -21.90
CA TYR A 261 -5.46 -3.55 -21.65
C TYR A 261 -4.46 -3.93 -20.58
N ASP A 262 -4.93 -4.67 -19.60
CA ASP A 262 -4.14 -5.02 -18.43
C ASP A 262 -4.17 -6.54 -18.24
N VAL A 263 -3.01 -7.09 -17.88
CA VAL A 263 -2.84 -8.49 -17.49
C VAL A 263 -2.02 -8.55 -16.20
N HIS A 264 -2.66 -9.05 -15.14
CA HIS A 264 -2.05 -9.28 -13.85
C HIS A 264 -1.84 -10.79 -13.61
N ALA A 265 -0.69 -11.17 -13.07
CA ALA A 265 -0.47 -12.53 -12.60
C ALA A 265 0.34 -12.57 -11.30
N ALA A 266 -0.12 -13.36 -10.33
CA ALA A 266 0.56 -13.57 -9.06
C ALA A 266 0.48 -15.03 -8.61
N TYR A 267 1.38 -15.45 -7.73
CA TYR A 267 1.30 -16.76 -7.10
C TYR A 267 1.52 -16.69 -5.59
N GLU A 268 0.53 -17.08 -4.81
CA GLU A 268 0.62 -17.11 -3.36
C GLU A 268 1.12 -18.47 -2.86
N PHE A 269 2.22 -18.43 -2.10
CA PHE A 269 2.77 -19.60 -1.43
C PHE A 269 2.91 -19.34 0.07
N ASP A 270 2.05 -19.99 0.84
CA ASP A 270 2.14 -20.01 2.30
C ASP A 270 2.54 -21.38 2.82
N TYR A 271 3.62 -21.41 3.61
CA TYR A 271 4.04 -22.63 4.27
C TYR A 271 4.73 -22.35 5.60
N ALA A 272 4.15 -22.90 6.68
CA ALA A 272 4.75 -22.90 8.02
C ALA A 272 5.19 -21.50 8.50
N GLY A 273 4.35 -20.49 8.26
CA GLY A 273 4.62 -19.10 8.62
C GLY A 273 5.53 -18.34 7.64
N GLN A 274 6.01 -18.98 6.58
CA GLN A 274 6.62 -18.29 5.44
C GLN A 274 5.55 -17.95 4.40
N HIS A 275 5.66 -16.77 3.83
CA HIS A 275 4.84 -16.27 2.73
C HIS A 275 5.76 -15.88 1.58
N LEU A 276 5.39 -16.20 0.35
CA LEU A 276 6.08 -15.74 -0.85
C LEU A 276 5.05 -15.49 -1.95
N ARG A 277 5.09 -14.30 -2.53
CA ARG A 277 4.17 -13.85 -3.56
C ARG A 277 4.90 -13.10 -4.67
N PRO A 278 5.46 -13.81 -5.67
CA PRO A 278 5.88 -13.17 -6.91
C PRO A 278 4.67 -12.70 -7.71
N TYR A 279 4.82 -11.55 -8.36
CA TYR A 279 3.80 -11.00 -9.24
C TYR A 279 4.41 -10.36 -10.49
N VAL A 280 3.57 -10.19 -11.51
CA VAL A 280 3.84 -9.41 -12.71
C VAL A 280 2.52 -8.79 -13.18
N ASP A 281 2.60 -7.56 -13.65
CA ASP A 281 1.50 -6.80 -14.21
C ASP A 281 1.99 -6.13 -15.49
N TYR A 282 1.17 -6.18 -16.53
CA TYR A 282 1.50 -5.55 -17.81
C TYR A 282 0.30 -4.77 -18.31
N LYS A 283 0.51 -3.46 -18.45
CA LYS A 283 -0.47 -2.52 -18.97
C LYS A 283 -0.07 -2.06 -20.36
N SER A 284 -1.00 -2.14 -21.31
CA SER A 284 -0.81 -1.70 -22.68
C SER A 284 -1.80 -0.60 -23.03
N PHE A 285 -1.30 0.59 -23.36
CA PHE A 285 -2.14 1.72 -23.81
C PHE A 285 -2.50 1.67 -25.30
N GLN A 286 -2.10 0.60 -26.02
CA GLN A 286 -2.25 0.45 -27.48
C GLN A 286 -1.52 1.53 -28.30
N THR A 287 -0.69 2.34 -27.67
CA THR A 287 0.40 3.07 -28.29
C THR A 287 1.65 2.19 -28.21
N ALA A 288 2.51 2.24 -29.23
CA ALA A 288 3.64 1.31 -29.28
C ALA A 288 4.66 1.54 -28.15
N GLN A 289 4.68 2.74 -27.58
CA GLN A 289 5.77 3.25 -26.75
C GLN A 289 5.35 3.57 -25.31
N HIS A 290 4.06 3.57 -24.97
CA HIS A 290 3.56 3.79 -23.60
C HIS A 290 2.95 2.48 -23.11
N ASN A 291 3.79 1.50 -22.75
CA ASN A 291 3.33 0.32 -22.04
C ASN A 291 4.07 0.30 -20.70
N GLU A 292 3.40 -0.21 -19.67
CA GLU A 292 3.98 -0.34 -18.33
C GLU A 292 4.18 -1.82 -18.00
N LEU A 293 5.18 -2.08 -17.18
CA LEU A 293 5.45 -3.38 -16.58
C LEU A 293 5.77 -3.19 -15.10
N HIS A 294 4.97 -3.80 -14.25
CA HIS A 294 5.30 -4.02 -12.85
C HIS A 294 5.67 -5.47 -12.64
N ALA A 295 6.69 -5.71 -11.83
CA ALA A 295 7.03 -7.07 -11.42
C ALA A 295 7.73 -7.04 -10.07
N GLY A 296 7.54 -8.07 -9.28
CA GLY A 296 8.15 -8.07 -7.97
C GLY A 296 7.92 -9.34 -7.19
N VAL A 297 8.29 -9.26 -5.93
CA VAL A 297 8.06 -10.32 -4.97
C VAL A 297 7.85 -9.74 -3.59
N GLU A 298 6.79 -10.17 -2.95
CA GLU A 298 6.59 -10.04 -1.52
C GLU A 298 7.03 -11.33 -0.82
N ALA A 299 7.76 -11.20 0.28
CA ALA A 299 8.20 -12.30 1.11
C ALA A 299 7.93 -11.98 2.58
N GLY A 300 7.36 -12.95 3.30
CA GLY A 300 7.01 -12.83 4.71
C GLY A 300 7.52 -14.00 5.54
N LEU A 301 7.81 -13.73 6.81
CA LEU A 301 8.10 -14.72 7.83
C LEU A 301 7.44 -14.32 9.14
N SER A 302 6.62 -15.20 9.67
CA SER A 302 5.98 -15.07 10.98
C SER A 302 6.40 -16.23 11.88
N LEU A 303 7.17 -15.92 12.93
CA LEU A 303 7.68 -16.89 13.89
C LEU A 303 7.41 -16.42 15.33
N GLY A 304 6.30 -16.89 15.90
CA GLY A 304 5.89 -16.50 17.25
C GLY A 304 5.55 -15.01 17.30
N GLY A 305 6.24 -14.25 18.14
CA GLY A 305 6.09 -12.80 18.23
C GLY A 305 6.93 -12.00 17.24
N PHE A 306 7.75 -12.65 16.40
CA PHE A 306 8.54 -11.97 15.37
C PHE A 306 7.85 -12.07 14.02
N GLY A 307 7.70 -10.93 13.35
CA GLY A 307 7.31 -10.82 11.96
C GLY A 307 8.42 -10.17 11.14
N PHE A 308 8.56 -10.58 9.91
CA PHE A 308 9.43 -9.94 8.94
C PHE A 308 8.74 -9.96 7.58
N ARG A 309 8.61 -8.80 6.98
CA ARG A 309 8.13 -8.65 5.61
C ARG A 309 9.20 -7.95 4.78
N ALA A 310 9.37 -8.37 3.54
CA ALA A 310 10.23 -7.73 2.57
C ALA A 310 9.54 -7.73 1.21
N VAL A 311 9.62 -6.61 0.51
CA VAL A 311 9.08 -6.44 -0.83
C VAL A 311 10.19 -5.92 -1.74
N TYR A 312 10.25 -6.47 -2.93
CA TYR A 312 10.96 -5.89 -4.05
C TYR A 312 9.95 -5.62 -5.16
N GLY A 313 9.85 -4.37 -5.59
CA GLY A 313 9.08 -3.93 -6.75
C GLY A 313 10.00 -3.42 -7.85
N PHE A 314 9.59 -3.68 -9.09
CA PHE A 314 10.15 -3.10 -10.29
C PHE A 314 9.01 -2.52 -11.09
N HIS A 315 9.13 -1.26 -11.48
CA HIS A 315 8.24 -0.58 -12.41
C HIS A 315 9.08 -0.09 -13.60
N ALA A 316 8.65 -0.39 -14.82
CA ALA A 316 9.14 0.25 -16.02
C ALA A 316 7.99 0.81 -16.85
N ASP A 317 8.13 2.06 -17.28
CA ASP A 317 7.17 2.80 -18.08
C ASP A 317 7.84 3.24 -19.40
N TYR A 318 7.01 3.65 -20.36
CA TYR A 318 7.37 3.95 -21.75
C TYR A 318 8.18 2.82 -22.40
N LEU A 319 7.76 1.57 -22.15
CA LEU A 319 8.42 0.41 -22.72
C LEU A 319 8.46 0.52 -24.25
N MET A 320 9.67 0.48 -24.80
CA MET A 320 9.98 0.57 -26.22
C MET A 320 9.93 1.97 -26.84
N ASP A 321 10.00 3.04 -26.05
CA ASP A 321 10.38 4.33 -26.61
C ASP A 321 11.80 4.28 -27.20
N ASP A 322 11.92 4.76 -28.43
CA ASP A 322 13.16 4.83 -29.20
C ASP A 322 13.52 6.26 -29.62
N GLY A 323 12.96 7.26 -28.93
CA GLY A 323 13.16 8.69 -29.21
C GLY A 323 12.10 9.29 -30.13
N ASP A 324 10.97 8.59 -30.27
CA ASP A 324 9.88 8.93 -31.19
C ASP A 324 8.65 9.47 -30.44
N VAL A 325 8.57 9.30 -29.10
CA VAL A 325 7.57 9.96 -28.23
C VAL A 325 7.84 11.47 -28.18
N VAL A 326 9.06 11.85 -27.82
CA VAL A 326 9.62 13.19 -28.03
C VAL A 326 10.91 13.05 -28.82
N GLU A 327 10.99 13.76 -29.95
CA GLU A 327 12.13 13.68 -30.88
C GLU A 327 13.45 13.85 -30.12
N ASP A 328 14.32 12.83 -30.23
CA ASP A 328 15.64 12.75 -29.60
C ASP A 328 15.66 12.66 -28.05
N GLN A 329 14.58 12.19 -27.40
CA GLN A 329 14.55 11.93 -25.95
C GLN A 329 14.14 10.48 -25.64
N ASP A 330 14.89 9.79 -24.77
CA ASP A 330 14.49 8.47 -24.26
C ASP A 330 13.60 8.62 -23.02
N TRP A 331 12.29 8.43 -23.18
CA TRP A 331 11.34 8.51 -22.06
C TRP A 331 11.22 7.21 -21.28
N THR A 332 11.98 6.17 -21.63
CA THR A 332 11.99 4.91 -20.88
C THR A 332 12.41 5.19 -19.44
N SER A 333 11.48 4.99 -18.51
CA SER A 333 11.72 5.22 -17.10
C SER A 333 11.63 3.90 -16.34
N THR A 334 12.43 3.76 -15.29
CA THR A 334 12.47 2.54 -14.47
C THR A 334 12.66 2.89 -13.01
N ALA A 335 11.97 2.18 -12.13
CA ALA A 335 12.23 2.22 -10.70
C ALA A 335 12.38 0.81 -10.11
N HIS A 336 13.27 0.71 -9.12
CA HIS A 336 13.40 -0.44 -8.25
C HIS A 336 13.13 0.00 -6.81
N ALA A 337 12.07 -0.53 -6.20
CA ALA A 337 11.69 -0.23 -4.84
C ALA A 337 11.96 -1.42 -3.92
N PHE A 338 12.50 -1.14 -2.74
CA PHE A 338 12.83 -2.10 -1.70
C PHE A 338 12.15 -1.67 -0.41
N LEU A 339 11.35 -2.55 0.18
CA LEU A 339 10.67 -2.32 1.45
C LEU A 339 10.99 -3.47 2.40
N VAL A 340 11.31 -3.16 3.64
CA VAL A 340 11.53 -4.15 4.70
C VAL A 340 10.83 -3.71 5.97
N GLU A 341 9.97 -4.57 6.51
CA GLU A 341 9.14 -4.28 7.68
C GLU A 341 9.27 -5.39 8.75
N PRO A 342 10.30 -5.33 9.60
CA PRO A 342 10.38 -6.15 10.79
C PRO A 342 9.35 -5.70 11.84
N THR A 343 8.75 -6.67 12.51
CA THR A 343 7.86 -6.44 13.65
C THR A 343 8.21 -7.38 14.81
N PHE A 344 8.01 -6.92 16.04
CA PHE A 344 8.25 -7.74 17.22
C PHE A 344 7.24 -7.44 18.34
N GLU A 345 6.42 -8.42 18.66
CA GLU A 345 5.42 -8.37 19.72
C GLU A 345 5.78 -9.34 20.85
N VAL A 346 6.06 -8.80 22.04
CA VAL A 346 6.29 -9.59 23.26
C VAL A 346 5.56 -8.98 24.46
N GLY A 347 4.46 -9.64 24.83
CA GLY A 347 3.71 -9.33 26.04
C GLY A 347 3.01 -7.97 25.96
N MET A 348 3.62 -6.96 26.57
CA MET A 348 3.10 -5.58 26.56
C MET A 348 3.88 -4.66 25.62
N PHE A 349 4.93 -5.16 24.98
CA PHE A 349 5.80 -4.40 24.10
C PHE A 349 5.58 -4.85 22.66
N ASP A 350 5.49 -3.87 21.77
CA ASP A 350 5.34 -4.01 20.33
C ASP A 350 6.38 -3.07 19.70
N ILE A 351 6.99 -3.47 18.60
CA ILE A 351 7.78 -2.57 17.77
C ILE A 351 7.47 -2.87 16.32
N LYS A 352 7.10 -1.81 15.60
CA LYS A 352 6.96 -1.81 14.14
C LYS A 352 8.10 -1.01 13.54
N THR A 353 8.62 -1.47 12.42
CA THR A 353 9.66 -0.74 11.69
C THR A 353 9.42 -0.87 10.21
N THR A 354 9.83 0.16 9.47
CA THR A 354 9.79 0.20 8.02
C THR A 354 11.09 0.82 7.53
N ALA A 355 11.73 0.20 6.55
CA ALA A 355 12.81 0.80 5.79
C ALA A 355 12.46 0.68 4.31
N PHE A 356 12.47 1.80 3.61
CA PHE A 356 12.14 1.89 2.20
C PHE A 356 13.28 2.58 1.44
N TYR A 357 13.55 2.10 0.24
CA TYR A 357 14.52 2.71 -0.66
C TYR A 357 14.12 2.46 -2.10
N ALA A 358 14.20 3.50 -2.94
CA ALA A 358 13.96 3.40 -4.37
C ALA A 358 15.18 3.86 -5.17
N LEU A 359 15.48 3.12 -6.25
CA LEU A 359 16.41 3.53 -7.30
C LEU A 359 15.59 3.92 -8.51
N ILE A 360 15.64 5.19 -8.90
CA ILE A 360 14.78 5.75 -9.95
C ILE A 360 15.66 6.24 -11.11
N ASN A 361 15.26 5.92 -12.34
CA ASN A 361 15.84 6.45 -13.56
C ASN A 361 14.70 6.96 -14.44
N ARG A 362 14.66 8.27 -14.69
CA ARG A 362 13.61 8.92 -15.49
C ARG A 362 13.91 8.99 -16.99
N GLY A 363 15.07 8.50 -17.43
CA GLY A 363 15.54 8.77 -18.78
C GLY A 363 15.71 10.27 -19.03
N ASP A 364 15.25 10.74 -20.19
CA ASP A 364 15.23 12.15 -20.59
C ASP A 364 13.85 12.82 -20.36
N ALA A 365 12.89 12.12 -19.76
CA ALA A 365 11.58 12.67 -19.45
C ALA A 365 11.71 13.86 -18.49
N ALA A 366 10.88 14.88 -18.68
CA ALA A 366 10.77 15.96 -17.70
C ALA A 366 10.16 15.43 -16.40
N GLU A 367 10.44 16.10 -15.28
CA GLU A 367 9.71 15.89 -14.02
C GLU A 367 8.20 15.98 -14.30
N ASP A 368 7.43 15.08 -13.67
CA ASP A 368 5.96 14.92 -13.81
C ASP A 368 5.48 14.39 -15.18
N ALA A 369 6.38 13.93 -16.05
CA ALA A 369 6.01 13.43 -17.37
C ALA A 369 5.87 11.89 -17.45
N SER A 370 6.35 11.16 -16.44
CA SER A 370 6.30 9.70 -16.35
C SER A 370 5.36 9.23 -15.25
N ASP A 371 4.77 8.04 -15.40
CA ASP A 371 3.88 7.50 -14.37
C ASP A 371 4.62 7.14 -13.07
N LEU A 372 5.95 7.08 -13.09
CA LEU A 372 6.78 6.99 -11.88
C LEU A 372 6.65 8.21 -10.96
N ASP A 373 6.44 9.40 -11.54
CA ASP A 373 6.32 10.64 -10.79
C ASP A 373 4.86 10.91 -10.37
N ASN A 374 3.91 10.08 -10.81
CA ASN A 374 2.48 10.14 -10.45
C ASN A 374 2.14 9.44 -9.13
N GLY A 375 3.06 9.53 -8.15
CA GLY A 375 2.79 9.20 -6.74
C GLY A 375 2.96 7.74 -6.32
N GLU A 376 3.27 6.80 -7.22
CA GLU A 376 3.41 5.37 -6.81
C GLU A 376 4.54 5.17 -5.79
N ILE A 377 5.67 5.84 -6.01
CA ILE A 377 6.82 5.85 -5.10
C ILE A 377 6.77 7.16 -4.30
N PRO A 378 6.64 7.10 -2.96
CA PRO A 378 6.45 8.30 -2.16
C PRO A 378 7.71 9.20 -2.11
N GLU A 379 8.89 8.57 -2.04
CA GLU A 379 10.18 9.23 -1.90
C GLU A 379 11.32 8.24 -2.15
N TYR A 380 12.57 8.69 -2.34
CA TYR A 380 13.66 7.76 -2.64
C TYR A 380 14.16 7.00 -1.40
N PHE A 381 14.01 7.54 -0.19
CA PHE A 381 14.42 6.87 1.04
C PHE A 381 13.58 7.26 2.24
N PHE A 382 13.12 6.24 2.97
CA PHE A 382 12.28 6.43 4.14
C PHE A 382 12.64 5.42 5.24
N LEU A 383 12.60 5.87 6.50
CA LEU A 383 12.81 5.01 7.66
C LEU A 383 11.81 5.35 8.77
N TYR A 384 11.14 4.34 9.30
CA TYR A 384 10.22 4.45 10.42
C TYR A 384 10.47 3.38 11.48
N ALA A 385 10.31 3.78 12.73
CA ALA A 385 10.30 2.87 13.87
C ALA A 385 9.35 3.37 14.95
N GLU A 386 8.48 2.48 15.44
CA GLU A 386 7.58 2.79 16.53
C GLU A 386 7.61 1.68 17.59
N PRO A 387 8.42 1.85 18.66
CA PRO A 387 8.18 1.11 19.89
C PRO A 387 6.87 1.56 20.54
N ALA A 388 6.03 0.59 20.88
CA ALA A 388 4.75 0.80 21.52
C ALA A 388 4.57 -0.06 22.77
N PHE A 389 3.87 0.50 23.75
CA PHE A 389 3.61 -0.13 25.04
C PHE A 389 2.11 -0.22 25.30
N LYS A 390 1.65 -1.43 25.61
CA LYS A 390 0.26 -1.70 25.99
C LYS A 390 0.06 -1.39 27.48
N PHE A 391 -0.68 -0.33 27.77
CA PHE A 391 -1.00 0.09 29.13
C PHE A 391 -2.23 -0.60 29.69
N ALA A 392 -3.20 -0.90 28.82
CA ALA A 392 -4.43 -1.61 29.12
C ALA A 392 -4.83 -2.47 27.91
N GLU A 393 -5.82 -3.34 28.06
CA GLU A 393 -6.30 -4.17 26.94
C GLU A 393 -6.71 -3.36 25.72
N PHE A 394 -7.27 -2.16 25.96
CA PHE A 394 -7.82 -1.24 24.96
C PHE A 394 -6.97 0.04 24.76
N ILE A 395 -5.79 0.18 25.37
CA ILE A 395 -4.91 1.36 25.20
C ILE A 395 -3.47 0.93 24.97
N LYS A 396 -2.90 1.40 23.86
CA LYS A 396 -1.47 1.28 23.50
C LYS A 396 -0.91 2.67 23.22
N VAL A 397 0.33 2.95 23.63
CA VAL A 397 1.02 4.21 23.31
C VAL A 397 2.31 3.90 22.59
N GLY A 398 2.46 4.44 21.38
CA GLY A 398 3.63 4.38 20.53
C GLY A 398 4.45 5.66 20.59
N ILE A 399 5.75 5.52 20.29
CA ILE A 399 6.67 6.63 20.08
C ILE A 399 7.22 6.47 18.66
N PRO A 400 6.54 7.02 17.64
CA PRO A 400 7.06 6.98 16.28
C PRO A 400 8.32 7.83 16.16
N VAL A 401 9.23 7.34 15.33
CA VAL A 401 10.44 8.02 14.90
C VAL A 401 10.59 7.78 13.41
N GLU A 402 10.64 8.86 12.65
CA GLU A 402 10.47 8.84 11.20
C GLU A 402 11.60 9.69 10.58
N TYR A 403 12.12 9.24 9.46
CA TYR A 403 13.05 9.98 8.63
C TYR A 403 12.54 9.95 7.21
N HIS A 404 12.31 11.13 6.67
CA HIS A 404 11.81 11.34 5.33
C HIS A 404 12.82 12.18 4.54
N THR A 405 13.00 11.82 3.29
CA THR A 405 13.68 12.59 2.26
C THR A 405 12.75 13.53 1.49
N HIS A 406 11.45 13.22 1.39
CA HIS A 406 10.43 14.04 0.70
C HIS A 406 10.75 14.39 -0.76
N THR A 407 11.61 13.59 -1.39
CA THR A 407 12.01 13.79 -2.78
C THR A 407 12.30 12.44 -3.41
N LEU A 408 12.21 12.40 -4.73
CA LEU A 408 12.60 11.24 -5.54
C LEU A 408 13.98 11.44 -6.20
N ASP A 409 14.64 12.56 -5.95
CA ASP A 409 16.00 12.88 -6.40
C ASP A 409 16.99 12.64 -5.26
N ASP A 410 17.91 11.68 -5.41
CA ASP A 410 18.89 11.34 -4.37
C ASP A 410 20.04 12.35 -4.29
N ASP A 411 20.14 13.28 -5.23
CA ASP A 411 21.05 14.42 -5.22
C ASP A 411 20.45 15.68 -4.54
N ASP A 412 19.14 15.70 -4.23
CA ASP A 412 18.48 16.80 -3.53
C ASP A 412 18.60 16.69 -2.00
N ASP A 413 19.28 17.66 -1.39
CA ASP A 413 19.51 17.76 0.05
C ASP A 413 18.69 18.86 0.73
N THR A 414 17.58 19.29 0.12
CA THR A 414 16.80 20.42 0.62
C THR A 414 15.52 20.06 1.36
N ALA A 415 15.07 18.79 1.33
CA ALA A 415 13.72 18.45 1.77
C ALA A 415 13.63 17.55 3.02
N ALA A 416 14.73 16.96 3.50
CA ALA A 416 14.64 15.90 4.51
C ALA A 416 14.19 16.35 5.92
N THR A 417 13.33 15.55 6.55
CA THR A 417 12.83 15.75 7.93
C THR A 417 13.09 14.54 8.82
N PHE A 418 13.13 14.80 10.12
CA PHE A 418 13.12 13.81 11.18
C PHE A 418 11.95 14.08 12.12
N ASP A 419 11.02 13.13 12.18
CA ASP A 419 9.74 13.33 12.81
C ASP A 419 9.65 12.44 14.05
N VAL A 420 9.22 13.01 15.17
CA VAL A 420 9.17 12.29 16.45
C VAL A 420 8.02 12.77 17.30
N GLY A 421 7.35 11.84 17.96
CA GLY A 421 6.20 12.19 18.77
C GLY A 421 5.64 11.05 19.59
N ALA A 422 4.34 11.14 19.85
CA ALA A 422 3.59 10.10 20.53
C ALA A 422 2.31 9.80 19.76
N ARG A 423 2.00 8.51 19.59
CA ARG A 423 0.72 8.02 19.09
C ARG A 423 0.01 7.25 20.20
N VAL A 424 -1.28 7.46 20.38
CA VAL A 424 -2.12 6.75 21.34
C VAL A 424 -3.20 6.01 20.57
N TYR A 425 -3.21 4.69 20.68
CA TYR A 425 -4.19 3.81 20.09
C TYR A 425 -5.20 3.39 21.15
N ILE A 426 -6.48 3.60 20.88
CA ILE A 426 -7.58 3.28 21.77
C ILE A 426 -8.57 2.38 21.04
N THR A 427 -8.78 1.17 21.55
CA THR A 427 -9.69 0.17 20.96
C THR A 427 -10.75 -0.21 21.99
N PRO A 428 -11.70 0.69 22.31
CA PRO A 428 -12.58 0.55 23.46
C PRO A 428 -13.56 -0.62 23.33
N VAL A 429 -13.91 -1.00 22.10
CA VAL A 429 -14.72 -2.15 21.74
C VAL A 429 -14.20 -2.75 20.45
N GLU A 430 -14.62 -3.97 20.13
CA GLU A 430 -14.37 -4.60 18.84
C GLU A 430 -14.88 -3.69 17.70
N ASN A 431 -14.07 -3.57 16.65
CA ASN A 431 -14.30 -2.76 15.45
C ASN A 431 -14.38 -1.22 15.63
N LEU A 432 -13.97 -0.68 16.78
CA LEU A 432 -13.76 0.77 16.94
C LEU A 432 -12.31 1.04 17.28
N GLU A 433 -11.60 1.74 16.40
CA GLU A 433 -10.22 2.17 16.56
C GLU A 433 -10.19 3.69 16.60
N ILE A 434 -9.49 4.26 17.58
CA ILE A 434 -9.26 5.69 17.69
C ILE A 434 -7.76 5.88 17.87
N THR A 435 -7.14 6.65 16.98
CA THR A 435 -5.73 7.00 17.06
C THR A 435 -5.61 8.50 17.26
N ALA A 436 -4.81 8.91 18.24
CA ALA A 436 -4.50 10.32 18.45
C ALA A 436 -2.99 10.50 18.49
N PHE A 437 -2.48 11.54 17.85
CA PHE A 437 -1.04 11.79 17.82
C PHE A 437 -0.68 13.26 18.02
N GLY A 438 0.58 13.45 18.41
CA GLY A 438 1.27 14.73 18.35
C GLY A 438 2.71 14.48 17.94
N MET A 439 3.11 15.09 16.82
CA MET A 439 4.40 14.90 16.15
C MET A 439 5.12 16.24 16.01
N VAL A 440 6.43 16.21 16.20
CA VAL A 440 7.31 17.33 15.87
C VAL A 440 8.17 16.90 14.68
N ASP A 441 8.12 17.69 13.63
CA ASP A 441 8.89 17.51 12.41
C ASP A 441 10.10 18.43 12.50
N VAL A 442 11.29 17.85 12.40
CA VAL A 442 12.56 18.58 12.52
C VAL A 442 13.30 18.52 11.20
N ALA A 443 13.51 19.67 10.57
CA ALA A 443 14.36 19.76 9.39
C ALA A 443 15.80 19.38 9.70
N VAL A 444 16.42 18.52 8.89
CA VAL A 444 17.77 17.96 9.15
C VAL A 444 18.84 18.51 8.20
N GLN A 445 18.45 19.12 7.08
CA GLN A 445 19.36 19.68 6.07
C GLN A 445 19.15 21.20 5.89
N ASP A 446 19.43 21.77 4.72
CA ASP A 446 19.34 23.22 4.42
C ASP A 446 17.91 23.80 4.56
N ASN A 447 16.96 22.98 5.01
CA ASN A 447 15.59 23.32 5.39
C ASN A 447 15.42 23.86 6.83
N GLU A 448 16.48 24.43 7.44
CA GLU A 448 16.58 24.71 8.89
C GLU A 448 15.43 25.55 9.51
N ASP A 449 14.60 26.22 8.71
CA ASP A 449 13.51 27.10 9.16
C ASP A 449 12.12 26.43 9.22
N ASP A 450 11.97 25.17 8.78
CA ASP A 450 10.65 24.53 8.55
C ASP A 450 10.24 23.49 9.61
N ASN A 451 10.59 23.72 10.88
CA ASN A 451 10.11 22.83 11.96
C ASN A 451 8.59 22.97 12.13
N ALA A 452 7.89 21.84 12.27
CA ALA A 452 6.45 21.82 12.46
C ALA A 452 6.05 21.04 13.73
N LEU A 453 4.93 21.46 14.34
CA LEU A 453 4.23 20.68 15.35
C LEU A 453 2.83 20.39 14.83
N ARG A 454 2.50 19.10 14.70
CA ARG A 454 1.21 18.63 14.18
C ARG A 454 0.50 17.74 15.19
N PHE A 455 -0.82 17.76 15.13
CA PHE A 455 -1.68 16.85 15.87
C PHE A 455 -2.68 16.22 14.93
N GLY A 456 -3.06 14.99 15.23
CA GLY A 456 -4.10 14.30 14.51
C GLY A 456 -4.98 13.46 15.42
N LEU A 457 -6.20 13.24 14.94
CA LEU A 457 -7.16 12.33 15.50
C LEU A 457 -7.80 11.57 14.33
N GLU A 458 -7.63 10.26 14.34
CA GLU A 458 -8.23 9.33 13.39
C GLU A 458 -9.27 8.50 14.16
N THR A 459 -10.40 8.22 13.54
CA THR A 459 -11.40 7.30 14.11
C THR A 459 -11.97 6.42 13.03
N VAL A 460 -11.82 5.11 13.23
CA VAL A 460 -12.25 4.09 12.30
C VAL A 460 -13.26 3.18 12.98
N TYR A 461 -14.40 2.97 12.32
CA TYR A 461 -15.44 2.04 12.74
C TYR A 461 -15.78 1.05 11.63
N SER A 462 -15.50 -0.22 11.86
CA SER A 462 -15.84 -1.30 10.91
C SER A 462 -17.10 -2.05 11.38
N PHE A 463 -17.92 -2.57 10.47
CA PHE A 463 -19.20 -3.23 10.82
C PHE A 463 -19.55 -4.47 10.01
#